data_AF-A0A8H8U919-F1
#
_entry.id   AF-A0A8H8U919-F1
#
_cell.length_a   1.000
_cell.length_b   1.000
_cell.length_c   1.000
_cell.angle_alpha   90.00
_cell.angle_beta   90.00
_cell.angle_gamma   90.00
#
_symmetry.space_group_name_H-M   'P 1'
#
loop_
_entity.id
_entity.type
_entity.pdbx_description
1 polymer ?
#
loop_
_entity_poly.entity_id
_entity_poly.type
_entity_poly.pdbx_seq_one_letter_code
_entity_poly.pdbx_strand_id
1 'polypeptide(L)'
;MSSRCILCDRSFDSDESLQQHKRESPAHTFDCRTCDRYYSSKTALQQHLRDSPIHVPSFDCETCDRSFSNEQALQQHLRNSPIHASSFDCDDCDRSFDSEEALQQHLRDSPAHAPSFDCEDCDRSFDSEEALQQHLRDSPAHAPSFDCETCDRFFANEEALEQHLRDSRIHQQDAETPLDAFFRTFLMFDYNPLLPPATSYANLQRQEGWRGGSAASDNAWNRYQDALQSELQMWYGAENDLTAWHALCRAIGIEPLPRTCEQCQEAARRTHVNIIDLIEWGRSGSEEKVQTFRDVAELRAYTKETRKIFRNMFDQEGGNVVLRHLLRKIFRGSL
;
A
#
# COMPACT_ATOMS: atom_id res chain seq x y z
N MET A 1 -5.94 9.84 94.86
CA MET A 1 -6.85 10.71 94.07
C MET A 1 -8.24 10.15 94.28
N SER A 2 -9.24 10.98 94.61
CA SER A 2 -10.60 10.46 94.81
C SER A 2 -11.28 10.24 93.46
N SER A 3 -11.71 9.02 93.18
CA SER A 3 -12.43 8.66 91.96
C SER A 3 -13.94 8.75 92.21
N ARG A 4 -14.67 9.51 91.40
CA ARG A 4 -16.11 9.77 91.58
C ARG A 4 -16.96 9.01 90.56
N CYS A 5 -18.05 8.41 91.02
CA CYS A 5 -19.04 7.78 90.14
C CYS A 5 -19.93 8.86 89.52
N ILE A 6 -19.92 8.97 88.19
CA ILE A 6 -20.70 9.97 87.45
C ILE A 6 -22.22 9.75 87.48
N LEU A 7 -22.70 8.58 87.92
CA LEU A 7 -24.14 8.27 87.94
C LEU A 7 -24.79 8.51 89.31
N CYS A 8 -24.05 8.36 90.40
CA CYS A 8 -24.58 8.54 91.76
C CYS A 8 -23.77 9.52 92.61
N ASP A 9 -22.75 10.14 92.02
CA ASP A 9 -21.86 11.14 92.62
C ASP A 9 -21.11 10.70 93.89
N ARG A 10 -21.13 9.40 94.19
CA ARG A 10 -20.34 8.83 95.27
C ARG A 10 -18.85 8.91 94.94
N SER A 11 -18.09 9.33 95.94
CA SER A 11 -16.64 9.48 95.86
C SER A 11 -15.98 8.30 96.53
N PHE A 12 -14.97 7.75 95.87
CA PHE A 12 -14.21 6.58 96.29
C PHE A 12 -12.75 6.97 96.46
N ASP A 13 -12.06 6.26 97.35
CA ASP A 13 -10.68 6.51 97.76
C ASP A 13 -9.64 5.85 96.82
N SER A 14 -10.07 4.95 95.94
CA SER A 14 -9.26 4.27 94.93
C SER A 14 -10.03 4.00 93.64
N ASP A 15 -9.32 3.69 92.54
CA ASP A 15 -10.00 3.25 91.30
C ASP A 15 -10.56 1.84 91.48
N GLU A 16 -9.87 0.93 92.19
CA GLU A 16 -10.38 -0.42 92.44
C GLU A 16 -11.74 -0.40 93.16
N SER A 17 -11.92 0.47 94.14
CA SER A 17 -13.20 0.62 94.86
C SER A 17 -14.30 1.24 93.98
N LEU A 18 -13.96 2.16 93.07
CA LEU A 18 -14.91 2.67 92.07
C LEU A 18 -15.30 1.57 91.06
N GLN A 19 -14.37 0.75 90.59
CA GLN A 19 -14.65 -0.35 89.67
C GLN A 19 -15.51 -1.43 90.33
N GLN A 20 -15.26 -1.75 91.60
CA GLN A 20 -16.11 -2.65 92.36
C GLN A 20 -17.53 -2.08 92.53
N HIS A 21 -17.65 -0.79 92.87
CA HIS A 21 -18.94 -0.10 92.93
C HIS A 21 -19.71 -0.15 91.60
N LYS A 22 -19.03 0.05 90.46
CA LYS A 22 -19.66 -0.05 89.13
C LYS A 22 -20.17 -1.45 88.82
N ARG A 23 -19.51 -2.51 89.29
CA ARG A 23 -19.94 -3.91 89.08
C ARG A 23 -21.12 -4.30 89.97
N GLU A 24 -21.17 -3.77 91.19
CA GLU A 24 -22.17 -4.14 92.19
C GLU A 24 -23.41 -3.23 92.18
N SER A 25 -23.35 -2.07 91.53
CA SER A 25 -24.43 -1.09 91.52
C SER A 25 -25.50 -1.39 90.46
N PRO A 26 -26.79 -1.44 90.84
CA PRO A 26 -27.91 -1.60 89.90
C PRO A 26 -27.97 -0.52 88.81
N ALA A 27 -27.38 0.66 89.05
CA ALA A 27 -27.39 1.79 88.13
C ALA A 27 -26.47 1.60 86.91
N HIS A 28 -25.55 0.63 86.93
CA HIS A 28 -24.58 0.36 85.86
C HIS A 28 -24.88 -0.92 85.06
N THR A 29 -26.11 -1.45 85.17
CA THR A 29 -26.47 -2.79 84.66
C THR A 29 -26.54 -2.89 83.14
N PHE A 30 -26.74 -1.79 82.40
CA PHE A 30 -26.93 -1.80 80.95
C PHE A 30 -25.98 -0.82 80.25
N ASP A 31 -24.75 -1.26 80.00
CA ASP A 31 -23.72 -0.51 79.27
C ASP A 31 -23.69 -0.87 77.78
N CYS A 32 -23.31 0.10 76.93
CA CYS A 32 -22.91 -0.18 75.56
C CYS A 32 -21.42 -0.57 75.56
N ARG A 33 -21.05 -1.67 74.88
CA ARG A 33 -19.66 -2.12 74.83
C ARG A 33 -18.81 -1.40 73.78
N THR A 34 -19.45 -0.66 72.87
CA THR A 34 -18.78 0.07 71.78
C THR A 34 -18.68 1.56 72.07
N CYS A 35 -19.51 2.09 72.96
CA CYS A 35 -19.39 3.47 73.44
C CYS A 35 -19.58 3.50 74.96
N ASP A 36 -18.86 4.35 75.69
CA ASP A 36 -18.88 4.41 77.16
C ASP A 36 -20.18 4.99 77.77
N ARG A 37 -21.34 4.68 77.18
CA ARG A 37 -22.67 5.12 77.61
C ARG A 37 -23.42 4.02 78.36
N TYR A 38 -24.15 4.46 79.39
CA TYR A 38 -24.97 3.61 80.25
C TYR A 38 -26.45 3.97 80.11
N TYR A 39 -27.32 2.97 80.25
CA TYR A 39 -28.76 3.11 80.05
C TYR A 39 -29.54 2.60 81.28
N SER A 40 -30.66 3.23 81.57
CA SER A 40 -31.51 2.91 82.73
C SER A 40 -32.30 1.61 82.59
N SER A 41 -32.32 1.01 81.38
CA SER A 41 -33.03 -0.23 81.09
C SER A 41 -32.48 -0.93 79.85
N LYS A 42 -32.71 -2.24 79.76
CA LYS A 42 -32.38 -3.05 78.57
C LYS A 42 -33.07 -2.52 77.30
N THR A 43 -34.31 -2.03 77.41
CA THR A 43 -35.06 -1.44 76.28
C THR A 43 -34.41 -0.17 75.76
N ALA A 44 -33.95 0.72 76.65
CA ALA A 44 -33.24 1.93 76.25
C ALA A 44 -31.89 1.61 75.58
N LEU A 45 -31.16 0.60 76.06
CA LEU A 45 -29.94 0.12 75.40
C LEU A 45 -30.24 -0.46 74.00
N GLN A 46 -31.29 -1.27 73.86
CA GLN A 46 -31.68 -1.84 72.56
C GLN A 46 -32.11 -0.77 71.55
N GLN A 47 -32.80 0.28 72.00
CA GLN A 47 -33.13 1.41 71.15
C GLN A 47 -31.88 2.17 70.70
N HIS A 48 -30.92 2.40 71.60
CA HIS A 48 -29.64 2.99 71.25
C HIS A 48 -28.85 2.18 70.21
N LEU A 49 -28.79 0.86 70.36
CA LEU A 49 -28.11 -0.03 69.40
C LEU A 49 -28.78 -0.01 68.02
N ARG A 50 -30.09 0.27 67.95
CA ARG A 50 -30.83 0.35 66.70
C ARG A 50 -30.67 1.70 66.00
N ASP A 51 -30.71 2.79 66.76
CA ASP A 51 -30.86 4.13 66.19
C ASP A 51 -29.51 4.87 66.09
N SER A 52 -28.46 4.37 66.74
CA SER A 52 -27.16 5.03 66.70
C SER A 52 -26.38 4.69 65.43
N PRO A 53 -25.84 5.69 64.72
CA PRO A 53 -25.03 5.47 63.51
C PRO A 53 -23.72 4.71 63.78
N ILE A 54 -23.30 4.57 65.04
CA ILE A 54 -22.14 3.75 65.44
C ILE A 54 -22.48 2.24 65.36
N HIS A 55 -23.76 1.88 65.35
CA HIS A 55 -24.25 0.51 65.43
C HIS A 55 -25.05 0.05 64.19
N VAL A 56 -25.49 0.98 63.35
CA VAL A 56 -26.13 0.67 62.07
C VAL A 56 -25.04 0.42 61.02
N PRO A 57 -25.09 -0.69 60.25
CA PRO A 57 -24.17 -0.91 59.14
C PRO A 57 -24.30 0.21 58.10
N SER A 58 -23.19 0.86 57.72
CA SER A 58 -23.15 1.72 56.54
C SER A 58 -23.05 0.85 55.28
N PHE A 59 -23.82 1.21 54.26
CA PHE A 59 -23.69 0.60 52.92
C PHE A 59 -22.93 1.58 52.05
N ASP A 60 -21.62 1.38 51.98
CA ASP A 60 -20.71 2.30 51.29
C ASP A 60 -20.53 1.89 49.82
N CYS A 61 -20.41 2.88 48.93
CA CYS A 61 -20.05 2.62 47.54
C CYS A 61 -18.53 2.46 47.44
N GLU A 62 -18.05 1.38 46.81
CA GLU A 62 -16.60 1.14 46.68
C GLU A 62 -15.90 2.12 45.73
N THR A 63 -16.64 2.70 44.78
CA THR A 63 -16.09 3.59 43.74
C THR A 63 -16.22 5.08 44.09
N CYS A 64 -17.02 5.45 45.11
CA CYS A 64 -17.16 6.86 45.52
C CYS A 64 -17.43 6.99 47.02
N ASP A 65 -17.12 8.14 47.61
CA ASP A 65 -17.22 8.39 49.06
C ASP A 65 -18.67 8.56 49.58
N ARG A 66 -19.66 7.89 48.99
CA ARG A 66 -21.07 7.95 49.39
C ARG A 66 -21.48 6.75 50.22
N SER A 67 -22.07 7.02 51.37
CA SER A 67 -22.66 6.04 52.30
C SER A 67 -24.18 6.09 52.26
N PHE A 68 -24.82 4.92 52.31
CA PHE A 68 -26.27 4.76 52.24
C PHE A 68 -26.83 4.08 53.50
N SER A 69 -28.08 4.40 53.82
CA SER A 69 -28.77 3.91 55.03
C SER A 69 -29.29 2.47 54.92
N ASN A 70 -29.33 1.91 53.71
CA ASN A 70 -29.70 0.53 53.44
C ASN A 70 -29.20 0.08 52.06
N GLU A 71 -29.19 -1.23 51.84
CA GLU A 71 -28.76 -1.87 50.60
C GLU A 71 -29.57 -1.42 49.37
N GLN A 72 -30.89 -1.22 49.50
CA GLN A 72 -31.74 -0.80 48.39
C GLN A 72 -31.34 0.58 47.85
N ALA A 73 -31.00 1.50 48.74
CA ALA A 73 -30.52 2.83 48.38
C ALA A 73 -29.14 2.78 47.69
N LEU A 74 -28.24 1.90 48.13
CA LEU A 74 -26.97 1.64 47.45
C LEU A 74 -27.19 1.06 46.04
N GLN A 75 -28.05 0.05 45.89
CA GLN A 75 -28.36 -0.55 44.59
C GLN A 75 -28.97 0.45 43.60
N GLN A 76 -29.86 1.33 44.08
CA GLN A 76 -30.41 2.39 43.25
C GLN A 76 -29.34 3.41 42.82
N HIS A 77 -28.37 3.70 43.69
CA HIS A 77 -27.22 4.53 43.34
C HIS A 77 -26.33 3.88 42.27
N LEU A 78 -26.01 2.59 42.41
CA LEU A 78 -25.22 1.85 41.43
C LEU A 78 -25.88 1.82 40.04
N ARG A 79 -27.22 1.70 39.98
CA ARG A 79 -27.94 1.69 38.70
C ARG A 79 -28.02 3.06 38.02
N ASN A 80 -28.17 4.13 38.79
CA ASN A 80 -28.53 5.45 38.24
C ASN A 80 -27.38 6.46 38.20
N SER A 81 -26.23 6.14 38.80
CA SER A 81 -25.10 7.06 38.81
C SER A 81 -24.27 6.89 37.52
N PRO A 82 -23.90 7.99 36.84
CA PRO A 82 -23.06 7.93 35.64
C PRO A 82 -21.69 7.28 35.90
N ILE A 83 -21.18 7.37 37.13
CA ILE A 83 -19.91 6.76 37.56
C ILE A 83 -19.95 5.22 37.43
N HIS A 84 -21.15 4.64 37.42
CA HIS A 84 -21.38 3.19 37.33
C HIS A 84 -22.14 2.78 36.06
N ALA A 85 -22.39 3.72 35.14
CA ALA A 85 -23.01 3.41 33.87
C ALA A 85 -22.00 2.63 33.01
N SER A 86 -22.42 1.48 32.47
CA SER A 86 -21.63 0.74 31.47
C SER A 86 -21.55 1.58 30.20
N SER A 87 -20.35 2.06 29.83
CA SER A 87 -20.09 2.62 28.52
C SER A 87 -19.89 1.50 27.49
N PHE A 88 -20.25 1.80 26.24
CA PHE A 88 -19.94 0.99 25.07
C PHE A 88 -18.76 1.65 24.36
N ASP A 89 -17.57 1.08 24.52
CA ASP A 89 -16.34 1.65 23.97
C ASP A 89 -16.09 1.14 22.54
N CYS A 90 -15.52 1.98 21.69
CA CYS A 90 -15.04 1.58 20.38
C CYS A 90 -13.63 0.99 20.51
N ASP A 91 -13.39 -0.22 19.99
CA ASP A 91 -12.06 -0.85 20.08
C ASP A 91 -10.99 -0.14 19.22
N ASP A 92 -11.43 0.58 18.18
CA ASP A 92 -10.57 1.22 17.19
C ASP A 92 -10.34 2.73 17.47
N CYS A 93 -11.01 3.32 18.47
CA CYS A 93 -10.78 4.72 18.87
C CYS A 93 -11.18 5.01 20.33
N ASP A 94 -10.65 6.08 20.91
CA ASP A 94 -10.90 6.45 22.32
C ASP A 94 -12.31 7.03 22.60
N ARG A 95 -13.35 6.61 21.85
CA ARG A 95 -14.74 7.07 22.05
C ARG A 95 -15.57 6.05 22.80
N SER A 96 -16.33 6.56 23.76
CA SER A 96 -17.28 5.82 24.59
C SER A 96 -18.71 6.31 24.34
N PHE A 97 -19.65 5.37 24.24
CA PHE A 97 -21.06 5.63 23.95
C PHE A 97 -21.94 5.17 25.11
N ASP A 98 -23.12 5.80 25.24
CA ASP A 98 -24.09 5.54 26.30
C ASP A 98 -25.07 4.40 25.98
N SER A 99 -25.01 3.87 24.75
CA SER A 99 -25.86 2.79 24.25
C SER A 99 -25.16 2.01 23.15
N GLU A 100 -25.55 0.74 22.98
CA GLU A 100 -25.07 -0.11 21.90
C GLU A 100 -25.49 0.44 20.54
N GLU A 101 -26.71 1.00 20.43
CA GLU A 101 -27.20 1.61 19.19
C GLU A 101 -26.34 2.81 18.77
N ALA A 102 -25.90 3.64 19.71
CA ALA A 102 -25.01 4.77 19.42
C ALA A 102 -23.63 4.32 18.96
N LEU A 103 -23.08 3.24 19.56
CA LEU A 103 -21.84 2.62 19.10
C LEU A 103 -21.99 2.03 17.68
N GLN A 104 -23.09 1.32 17.39
CA GLN A 104 -23.34 0.75 16.07
C GLN A 104 -23.52 1.82 14.98
N GLN A 105 -24.17 2.94 15.30
CA GLN A 105 -24.26 4.09 14.39
C GLN A 105 -22.87 4.67 14.12
N HIS A 106 -22.04 4.81 15.14
CA HIS A 106 -20.66 5.29 15.00
C HIS A 106 -19.82 4.38 14.09
N LEU A 107 -19.89 3.05 14.27
CA LEU A 107 -19.18 2.08 13.43
C LEU A 107 -19.63 2.13 11.96
N ARG A 108 -20.91 2.45 11.70
CA ARG A 108 -21.44 2.55 10.34
C ARG A 108 -21.02 3.84 9.62
N ASP A 109 -21.06 4.96 10.32
CA ASP A 109 -20.94 6.29 9.71
C ASP A 109 -19.51 6.85 9.76
N SER A 110 -18.63 6.27 10.58
CA SER A 110 -17.25 6.72 10.71
C SER A 110 -16.43 6.25 9.50
N PRO A 111 -15.73 7.15 8.78
CA PRO A 111 -14.83 6.78 7.69
C PRO A 111 -13.70 5.86 8.15
N ALA A 112 -13.36 5.87 9.44
CA ALA A 112 -12.34 5.01 10.02
C ALA A 112 -12.75 3.52 10.10
N HIS A 113 -14.06 3.23 10.00
CA HIS A 113 -14.62 1.87 10.05
C HIS A 113 -15.36 1.50 8.75
N ALA A 114 -15.35 2.38 7.75
CA ALA A 114 -15.88 2.05 6.44
C ALA A 114 -15.02 0.94 5.81
N PRO A 115 -15.64 -0.10 5.23
CA PRO A 115 -14.87 -1.14 4.55
C PRO A 115 -14.08 -0.52 3.40
N SER A 116 -12.76 -0.68 3.41
CA SER A 116 -11.90 -0.38 2.27
C SER A 116 -11.94 -1.56 1.31
N PHE A 117 -12.18 -1.26 0.03
CA PHE A 117 -12.07 -2.24 -1.04
C PHE A 117 -10.74 -2.03 -1.73
N ASP A 118 -9.76 -2.83 -1.32
CA ASP A 118 -8.39 -2.73 -1.80
C ASP A 118 -8.22 -3.52 -3.11
N CYS A 119 -7.47 -2.95 -4.05
CA CYS A 119 -7.05 -3.67 -5.25
C CYS A 119 -5.85 -4.57 -4.91
N GLU A 120 -5.93 -5.87 -5.19
CA GLU A 120 -4.82 -6.79 -4.89
C GLU A 120 -3.58 -6.55 -5.76
N ASP A 121 -3.77 -5.95 -6.93
CA ASP A 121 -2.73 -5.71 -7.93
C ASP A 121 -2.16 -4.27 -7.89
N CYS A 122 -2.70 -3.37 -7.05
CA CYS A 122 -2.13 -2.03 -6.86
C CYS A 122 -2.49 -1.41 -5.49
N ASP A 123 -1.68 -0.45 -5.01
CA ASP A 123 -1.86 0.20 -3.69
C ASP A 123 -3.06 1.18 -3.62
N ARG A 124 -4.18 0.91 -4.31
CA ARG A 124 -5.38 1.74 -4.29
C ARG A 124 -6.52 1.09 -3.52
N SER A 125 -7.10 1.90 -2.64
CA SER A 125 -8.29 1.57 -1.86
C SER A 125 -9.48 2.37 -2.34
N PHE A 126 -10.65 1.72 -2.40
CA PHE A 126 -11.91 2.32 -2.81
C PHE A 126 -12.94 2.28 -1.68
N ASP A 127 -13.87 3.21 -1.72
CA ASP A 127 -14.95 3.39 -0.74
C ASP A 127 -16.17 2.50 -1.01
N SER A 128 -16.19 1.79 -2.14
CA SER A 128 -17.27 0.90 -2.56
C SER A 128 -16.77 -0.20 -3.49
N GLU A 129 -17.46 -1.33 -3.48
CA GLU A 129 -17.21 -2.42 -4.41
C GLU A 129 -17.45 -1.99 -5.86
N GLU A 130 -18.48 -1.17 -6.13
CA GLU A 130 -18.74 -0.64 -7.47
C GLU A 130 -17.58 0.23 -7.99
N ALA A 131 -16.97 1.05 -7.13
CA ALA A 131 -15.80 1.85 -7.49
C ALA A 131 -14.58 0.98 -7.76
N LEU A 132 -14.35 -0.08 -6.97
CA LEU A 132 -13.30 -1.07 -7.24
C LEU A 132 -13.57 -1.82 -8.56
N GLN A 133 -14.79 -2.28 -8.81
CA GLN A 133 -15.14 -2.98 -10.06
C GLN A 133 -15.01 -2.08 -11.29
N GLN A 134 -15.36 -0.81 -11.17
CA GLN A 134 -15.13 0.18 -12.23
C GLN A 134 -13.63 0.41 -12.45
N HIS A 135 -12.86 0.49 -11.37
CA HIS A 135 -11.40 0.57 -11.44
C HIS A 135 -10.80 -0.64 -12.15
N LEU A 136 -11.22 -1.86 -11.83
CA LEU A 136 -10.74 -3.09 -12.48
C LEU A 136 -11.07 -3.13 -13.97
N ARG A 137 -12.28 -2.68 -14.36
CA ARG A 137 -12.67 -2.61 -15.79
C ARG A 137 -11.91 -1.55 -16.59
N ASP A 138 -11.71 -0.36 -16.02
CA ASP A 138 -11.16 0.78 -16.74
C ASP A 138 -9.63 0.90 -16.60
N SER A 139 -9.02 0.18 -15.66
CA SER A 139 -7.58 0.18 -15.48
C SER A 139 -6.93 -0.71 -16.55
N PRO A 140 -5.98 -0.18 -17.35
CA PRO A 140 -5.22 -0.98 -18.30
C PRO A 140 -4.42 -2.12 -17.65
N ALA A 141 -4.24 -2.09 -16.33
CA ALA A 141 -3.58 -3.13 -15.58
C ALA A 141 -4.47 -4.35 -15.29
N HIS A 142 -5.81 -4.23 -15.35
CA HIS A 142 -6.75 -5.30 -14.99
C HIS A 142 -7.82 -5.57 -16.06
N ALA A 143 -7.89 -4.77 -17.14
CA ALA A 143 -8.76 -5.08 -18.28
C ALA A 143 -8.32 -6.42 -18.91
N PRO A 144 -9.26 -7.32 -19.30
CA PRO A 144 -8.92 -8.52 -20.04
C PRO A 144 -8.23 -8.11 -21.33
N SER A 145 -6.93 -8.37 -21.41
CA SER A 145 -6.09 -7.92 -22.50
C SER A 145 -6.02 -9.03 -23.54
N PHE A 146 -6.43 -8.76 -24.77
CA PHE A 146 -6.22 -9.70 -25.88
C PHE A 146 -4.81 -9.49 -26.38
N ASP A 147 -3.90 -10.36 -25.99
CA ASP A 147 -2.48 -10.26 -26.26
C ASP A 147 -2.09 -10.95 -27.56
N CYS A 148 -1.10 -10.37 -28.22
CA CYS A 148 -0.49 -10.96 -29.39
C CYS A 148 0.86 -11.60 -29.01
N GLU A 149 0.91 -12.93 -28.99
CA GLU A 149 2.09 -13.71 -28.58
C GLU A 149 3.36 -13.39 -29.40
N THR A 150 3.23 -12.92 -30.65
CA THR A 150 4.41 -12.64 -31.51
C THR A 150 4.98 -11.24 -31.31
N CYS A 151 4.19 -10.25 -30.87
CA CYS A 151 4.62 -8.85 -30.82
C CYS A 151 4.30 -8.14 -29.50
N ASP A 152 3.76 -8.87 -28.52
CA ASP A 152 3.42 -8.40 -27.18
C ASP A 152 2.58 -7.12 -27.14
N ARG A 153 1.70 -6.95 -28.12
CA ARG A 153 0.71 -5.87 -28.15
C ARG A 153 -0.62 -6.33 -27.55
N PHE A 154 -1.31 -5.40 -26.90
CA PHE A 154 -2.61 -5.65 -26.26
C PHE A 154 -3.71 -4.92 -27.01
N PHE A 155 -4.82 -5.62 -27.19
CA PHE A 155 -6.01 -5.11 -27.84
C PHE A 155 -7.17 -5.10 -26.87
N ALA A 156 -8.05 -4.10 -27.02
CA ALA A 156 -9.19 -3.91 -26.14
C ALA A 156 -10.28 -4.99 -26.32
N ASN A 157 -10.25 -5.74 -27.43
CA ASN A 157 -11.16 -6.83 -27.74
C ASN A 157 -10.53 -7.80 -28.77
N GLU A 158 -11.15 -8.98 -28.91
CA GLU A 158 -10.74 -10.02 -29.85
C GLU A 158 -10.75 -9.54 -31.30
N GLU A 159 -11.76 -8.77 -31.72
CA GLU A 159 -11.88 -8.25 -33.10
C GLU A 159 -10.69 -7.35 -33.48
N ALA A 160 -10.22 -6.52 -32.56
CA ALA A 160 -9.04 -5.67 -32.76
C ALA A 160 -7.75 -6.50 -32.83
N LEU A 161 -7.64 -7.59 -32.06
CA LEU A 161 -6.53 -8.54 -32.17
C LEU A 161 -6.58 -9.26 -33.53
N GLU A 162 -7.72 -9.77 -33.97
CA GLU A 162 -7.87 -10.43 -35.27
C GLU A 162 -7.54 -9.49 -36.44
N GLN A 163 -7.98 -8.23 -36.35
CA GLN A 163 -7.63 -7.20 -37.33
C GLN A 163 -6.12 -6.94 -37.33
N HIS A 164 -5.50 -6.85 -36.15
CA HIS A 164 -4.05 -6.70 -36.03
C HIS A 164 -3.30 -7.88 -36.67
N LEU A 165 -3.73 -9.13 -36.41
CA LEU A 165 -3.13 -10.33 -37.00
C LEU A 165 -3.26 -10.37 -38.53
N ARG A 166 -4.31 -9.77 -39.09
CA ARG A 166 -4.53 -9.68 -40.54
C ARG A 166 -3.73 -8.57 -41.22
N ASP A 167 -3.74 -7.38 -40.64
CA ASP A 167 -3.27 -6.15 -41.29
C ASP A 167 -1.80 -5.82 -40.95
N SER A 168 -1.26 -6.37 -39.87
CA SER A 168 0.10 -6.05 -39.43
C SER A 168 1.14 -6.82 -40.22
N ARG A 169 2.17 -6.09 -40.66
CA ARG A 169 3.32 -6.67 -41.36
C ARG A 169 4.06 -7.72 -40.55
N ILE A 170 3.95 -7.72 -39.22
CA ILE A 170 4.59 -8.72 -38.37
C ILE A 170 4.00 -10.13 -38.56
N HIS A 171 2.72 -10.24 -38.93
CA HIS A 171 1.96 -11.51 -38.95
C HIS A 171 1.67 -12.05 -40.35
N GLN A 172 2.04 -11.33 -41.39
CA GLN A 172 1.86 -11.79 -42.76
C GLN A 172 2.91 -12.86 -43.10
N GLN A 173 2.45 -13.99 -43.66
CA GLN A 173 3.23 -15.23 -43.85
C GLN A 173 4.49 -15.10 -44.73
N ASP A 174 4.67 -13.97 -45.42
CA ASP A 174 5.83 -13.67 -46.29
C ASP A 174 6.55 -12.36 -45.89
N ALA A 175 6.42 -11.89 -44.65
CA ALA A 175 6.96 -10.62 -44.23
C ALA A 175 8.49 -10.66 -44.06
N GLU A 176 9.20 -10.51 -45.17
CA GLU A 176 10.59 -10.12 -45.17
C GLU A 176 10.75 -8.82 -44.35
N THR A 177 11.53 -8.87 -43.26
CA THR A 177 11.77 -7.67 -42.46
C THR A 177 12.63 -6.67 -43.24
N PRO A 178 12.64 -5.38 -42.88
CA PRO A 178 13.50 -4.41 -43.55
C PRO A 178 14.98 -4.78 -43.51
N LEU A 179 15.46 -5.42 -42.42
CA LEU A 179 16.81 -5.96 -42.37
C LEU A 179 17.01 -7.18 -43.28
N ASP A 180 16.03 -8.08 -43.35
CA ASP A 180 16.11 -9.23 -44.25
C ASP A 180 16.25 -8.76 -45.71
N ALA A 181 15.40 -7.81 -46.12
CA ALA A 181 15.45 -7.19 -47.45
C ALA A 181 16.80 -6.52 -47.72
N PHE A 182 17.38 -5.84 -46.72
CA PHE A 182 18.72 -5.27 -46.83
C PHE A 182 19.78 -6.34 -47.09
N PHE A 183 19.84 -7.40 -46.26
CA PHE A 183 20.86 -8.44 -46.38
C PHE A 183 20.71 -9.24 -47.68
N ARG A 184 19.47 -9.50 -48.13
CA ARG A 184 19.22 -10.19 -49.41
C ARG A 184 19.61 -9.39 -50.65
N THR A 185 19.85 -8.09 -50.54
CA THR A 185 20.43 -7.33 -51.66
C THR A 185 21.86 -7.75 -52.00
N PHE A 186 22.54 -8.50 -51.12
CA PHE A 186 23.86 -9.06 -51.33
C PHE A 186 23.75 -10.54 -51.71
N LEU A 187 23.57 -10.83 -53.01
CA LEU A 187 23.28 -12.19 -53.52
C LEU A 187 24.35 -13.24 -53.20
N MET A 188 25.60 -12.81 -52.96
CA MET A 188 26.71 -13.70 -52.63
C MET A 188 26.87 -13.90 -51.11
N PHE A 189 26.13 -13.15 -50.30
CA PHE A 189 26.19 -13.24 -48.83
C PHE A 189 25.22 -14.33 -48.36
N ASP A 190 25.75 -15.32 -47.64
CA ASP A 190 24.94 -16.40 -47.05
C ASP A 190 24.22 -15.87 -45.81
N TYR A 191 23.10 -15.18 -46.04
CA TYR A 191 22.32 -14.54 -45.00
C TYR A 191 21.50 -15.54 -44.19
N ASN A 192 21.75 -15.58 -42.88
CA ASN A 192 20.96 -16.35 -41.92
C ASN A 192 20.11 -15.39 -41.04
N PRO A 193 18.77 -15.39 -41.18
CA PRO A 193 17.88 -14.50 -40.42
C PRO A 193 17.80 -14.81 -38.92
N LEU A 194 18.31 -15.97 -38.48
CA LEU A 194 18.41 -16.35 -37.06
C LEU A 194 19.62 -15.71 -36.36
N LEU A 195 20.56 -15.14 -37.11
CA LEU A 195 21.71 -14.47 -36.52
C LEU A 195 21.35 -13.04 -36.11
N PRO A 196 21.94 -12.53 -35.00
CA PRO A 196 21.80 -11.14 -34.61
C PRO A 196 22.17 -10.20 -35.77
N PRO A 197 21.39 -9.12 -36.03
CA PRO A 197 21.65 -8.21 -37.13
C PRO A 197 23.07 -7.62 -37.14
N ALA A 198 23.61 -7.30 -35.95
CA ALA A 198 24.98 -6.80 -35.82
C ALA A 198 26.03 -7.84 -36.26
N THR A 199 25.81 -9.11 -35.93
CA THR A 199 26.67 -10.23 -36.35
C THR A 199 26.60 -10.43 -37.86
N SER A 200 25.39 -10.42 -38.43
CA SER A 200 25.18 -10.54 -39.88
C SER A 200 25.87 -9.42 -40.64
N TYR A 201 25.76 -8.17 -40.16
CA TYR A 201 26.45 -7.03 -40.77
C TYR A 201 27.97 -7.14 -40.65
N ALA A 202 28.50 -7.56 -39.50
CA ALA A 202 29.95 -7.77 -39.33
C ALA A 202 30.50 -8.88 -40.24
N ASN A 203 29.71 -9.91 -40.54
CA ASN A 203 30.07 -10.96 -41.49
C ASN A 203 30.07 -10.41 -42.93
N LEU A 204 29.04 -9.64 -43.30
CA LEU A 204 28.95 -8.98 -44.61
C LEU A 204 30.15 -8.06 -44.86
N GLN A 205 30.51 -7.21 -43.88
CA GLN A 205 31.68 -6.34 -43.98
C GLN A 205 32.98 -7.11 -44.24
N ARG A 206 33.15 -8.27 -43.58
CA ARG A 206 34.32 -9.14 -43.76
C ARG A 206 34.37 -9.76 -45.15
N GLN A 207 33.21 -10.20 -45.68
CA GLN A 207 33.11 -10.81 -47.01
C GLN A 207 33.37 -9.80 -48.13
N GLU A 208 32.79 -8.62 -48.04
CA GLU A 208 32.94 -7.56 -49.06
C GLU A 208 34.31 -6.87 -49.00
N GLY A 209 35.11 -7.14 -47.97
CA GLY A 209 36.45 -6.58 -47.81
C GLY A 209 36.48 -5.05 -47.69
N TRP A 210 35.38 -4.45 -47.21
CA TRP A 210 35.25 -3.00 -47.09
C TRP A 210 36.31 -2.43 -46.17
N ARG A 211 37.19 -1.57 -46.72
CA ARG A 211 38.05 -0.71 -45.91
C ARG A 211 37.22 0.49 -45.43
N GLY A 212 37.43 0.88 -44.17
CA GLY A 212 36.74 2.03 -43.57
C GLY A 212 36.92 3.30 -44.41
N GLY A 213 35.82 4.02 -44.66
CA GLY A 213 35.79 5.25 -45.43
C GLY A 213 35.73 5.08 -46.95
N SER A 214 35.41 3.89 -47.45
CA SER A 214 35.07 3.70 -48.87
C SER A 214 33.60 4.04 -49.12
N ALA A 215 33.29 4.67 -50.26
CA ALA A 215 31.92 5.08 -50.60
C ALA A 215 30.93 3.90 -50.60
N ALA A 216 31.37 2.71 -51.01
CA ALA A 216 30.56 1.49 -50.97
C ALA A 216 30.25 1.05 -49.53
N SER A 217 31.25 1.08 -48.64
CA SER A 217 31.06 0.79 -47.21
C SER A 217 30.13 1.79 -46.55
N ASP A 218 30.29 3.08 -46.84
CA ASP A 218 29.47 4.13 -46.23
C ASP A 218 28.03 4.07 -46.72
N ASN A 219 27.81 3.78 -48.01
CA ASN A 219 26.47 3.59 -48.57
C ASN A 219 25.77 2.37 -47.95
N ALA A 220 26.46 1.23 -47.87
CA ALA A 220 25.90 0.02 -47.27
C ALA A 220 25.64 0.19 -45.77
N TRP A 221 26.50 0.92 -45.07
CA TRP A 221 26.27 1.29 -43.67
C TRP A 221 25.02 2.15 -43.49
N ASN A 222 24.82 3.17 -44.33
CA ASN A 222 23.63 4.00 -44.26
C ASN A 222 22.35 3.18 -44.52
N ARG A 223 22.35 2.35 -45.56
CA ARG A 223 21.22 1.46 -45.88
C ARG A 223 20.90 0.48 -44.75
N TYR A 224 21.93 -0.03 -44.06
CA TYR A 224 21.76 -0.87 -42.88
C TYR A 224 21.11 -0.11 -41.71
N GLN A 225 21.52 1.13 -41.47
CA GLN A 225 20.95 1.98 -40.43
C GLN A 225 19.49 2.34 -40.72
N ASP A 226 19.15 2.65 -41.98
CA ASP A 226 17.77 2.90 -42.41
C ASP A 226 16.88 1.66 -42.22
N ALA A 227 17.43 0.47 -42.50
CA ALA A 227 16.74 -0.79 -42.27
C ALA A 227 16.52 -1.07 -40.78
N LEU A 228 17.52 -0.82 -39.91
CA LEU A 228 17.36 -0.91 -38.45
C LEU A 228 16.25 0.00 -37.94
N GLN A 229 16.19 1.25 -38.40
CA GLN A 229 15.14 2.19 -38.03
C GLN A 229 13.76 1.70 -38.48
N SER A 230 13.65 1.26 -39.73
CA SER A 230 12.38 0.80 -40.31
C SER A 230 11.85 -0.42 -39.56
N GLU A 231 12.75 -1.32 -39.15
CA GLU A 231 12.39 -2.51 -38.39
C GLU A 231 12.01 -2.19 -36.94
N LEU A 232 12.72 -1.26 -36.30
CA LEU A 232 12.32 -0.76 -34.97
C LEU A 232 10.90 -0.18 -35.01
N GLN A 233 10.58 0.61 -36.04
CA GLN A 233 9.24 1.17 -36.23
C GLN A 233 8.19 0.09 -36.55
N MET A 234 8.57 -0.96 -37.27
CA MET A 234 7.70 -2.11 -37.52
C MET A 234 7.28 -2.78 -36.20
N TRP A 235 8.24 -3.06 -35.30
CA TRP A 235 7.97 -3.70 -34.01
C TRP A 235 7.22 -2.76 -33.04
N TYR A 236 7.77 -1.56 -32.79
CA TYR A 236 7.32 -0.66 -31.74
C TYR A 236 6.46 0.52 -32.22
N GLY A 237 5.97 0.45 -33.46
CA GLY A 237 4.89 1.29 -33.99
C GLY A 237 5.18 2.79 -34.01
N ALA A 238 4.12 3.61 -33.96
CA ALA A 238 4.15 5.07 -34.04
C ALA A 238 3.90 5.74 -32.66
N GLU A 239 4.24 7.03 -32.51
CA GLU A 239 4.15 7.75 -31.22
C GLU A 239 2.75 7.82 -30.62
N ASN A 240 1.76 7.85 -31.51
CA ASN A 240 0.37 7.97 -31.16
C ASN A 240 -0.30 6.62 -30.89
N ASP A 241 0.46 5.51 -30.97
CA ASP A 241 -0.04 4.16 -30.73
C ASP A 241 0.33 3.70 -29.31
N LEU A 242 -0.65 3.72 -28.41
CA LEU A 242 -0.48 3.31 -27.02
C LEU A 242 -0.08 1.83 -26.90
N THR A 243 -0.62 0.96 -27.78
CA THR A 243 -0.32 -0.47 -27.78
C THR A 243 1.16 -0.72 -28.10
N ALA A 244 1.71 0.09 -29.00
CA ALA A 244 3.12 0.02 -29.38
C ALA A 244 4.04 0.55 -28.26
N TRP A 245 3.61 1.59 -27.54
CA TRP A 245 4.29 2.06 -26.34
C TRP A 245 4.29 1.01 -25.22
N HIS A 246 3.21 0.25 -25.05
CA HIS A 246 3.15 -0.82 -24.05
C HIS A 246 4.08 -1.98 -24.39
N ALA A 247 4.14 -2.40 -25.65
CA ALA A 247 5.08 -3.42 -26.11
C ALA A 247 6.54 -3.03 -25.81
N LEU A 248 6.90 -1.77 -26.10
CA LEU A 248 8.21 -1.24 -25.71
C LEU A 248 8.41 -1.23 -24.20
N CYS A 249 7.44 -0.74 -23.42
CA CYS A 249 7.54 -0.66 -21.96
C CYS A 249 7.82 -2.04 -21.36
N ARG A 250 7.19 -3.10 -21.87
CA ARG A 250 7.48 -4.48 -21.46
C ARG A 250 8.88 -4.93 -21.85
N ALA A 251 9.28 -4.68 -23.10
CA ALA A 251 10.63 -5.02 -23.56
C ALA A 251 11.72 -4.41 -22.66
N ILE A 252 11.51 -3.19 -22.15
CA ILE A 252 12.45 -2.52 -21.24
C ILE A 252 12.12 -2.68 -19.74
N GLY A 253 11.11 -3.49 -19.39
CA GLY A 253 10.78 -3.88 -18.02
C GLY A 253 10.06 -2.85 -17.16
N ILE A 254 9.30 -1.92 -17.75
CA ILE A 254 8.49 -0.92 -17.02
C ILE A 254 7.16 -1.55 -16.60
N GLU A 255 6.98 -1.70 -15.28
CA GLU A 255 5.74 -2.14 -14.64
C GLU A 255 5.47 -1.25 -13.41
N PRO A 256 4.20 -0.85 -13.15
CA PRO A 256 3.01 -1.10 -13.95
C PRO A 256 2.97 -0.28 -15.27
N LEU A 257 2.24 -0.78 -16.27
CA LEU A 257 2.15 -0.12 -17.58
C LEU A 257 1.42 1.25 -17.47
N PRO A 258 1.99 2.32 -18.05
CA PRO A 258 1.36 3.63 -17.98
C PRO A 258 0.07 3.74 -18.81
N ARG A 259 -0.81 4.69 -18.47
CA ARG A 259 -2.16 4.78 -19.08
C ARG A 259 -2.21 5.61 -20.37
N THR A 260 -1.20 6.44 -20.62
CA THR A 260 -1.14 7.32 -21.79
C THR A 260 0.21 7.26 -22.47
N CYS A 261 0.27 7.55 -23.78
CA CYS A 261 1.51 7.58 -24.53
C CYS A 261 2.54 8.55 -23.92
N GLU A 262 2.08 9.67 -23.35
CA GLU A 262 2.94 10.65 -22.66
C GLU A 262 3.61 10.07 -21.42
N GLN A 263 2.88 9.26 -20.65
CA GLN A 263 3.43 8.60 -19.46
C GLN A 263 4.40 7.48 -19.86
N CYS A 264 4.09 6.70 -20.90
CA CYS A 264 5.01 5.69 -21.46
C CYS A 264 6.30 6.35 -21.95
N GLN A 265 6.18 7.48 -22.64
CA GLN A 265 7.32 8.26 -23.11
C GLN A 265 8.19 8.77 -21.96
N GLU A 266 7.60 9.25 -20.87
CA GLU A 266 8.36 9.72 -19.71
C GLU A 266 9.04 8.57 -18.94
N ALA A 267 8.38 7.42 -18.83
CA ALA A 267 8.96 6.23 -18.20
C ALA A 267 10.13 5.69 -19.03
N ALA A 268 9.95 5.52 -20.34
CA ALA A 268 10.99 5.04 -21.25
C ALA A 268 12.19 6.01 -21.36
N ARG A 269 11.97 7.33 -21.20
CA ARG A 269 13.06 8.33 -21.21
C ARG A 269 14.11 8.13 -20.11
N ARG A 270 13.75 7.45 -19.02
CA ARG A 270 14.66 7.21 -17.89
C ARG A 270 15.47 5.93 -18.05
N THR A 271 15.10 5.10 -19.03
CA THR A 271 15.75 3.83 -19.30
C THR A 271 16.79 4.00 -20.42
N HIS A 272 17.97 3.43 -20.22
CA HIS A 272 19.02 3.37 -21.24
C HIS A 272 19.04 1.96 -21.80
N VAL A 273 18.87 1.80 -23.11
CA VAL A 273 18.79 0.51 -23.80
C VAL A 273 19.42 0.62 -25.19
N ASN A 274 19.99 -0.47 -25.70
CA ASN A 274 20.51 -0.51 -27.07
C ASN A 274 19.37 -0.83 -28.05
N ILE A 275 19.28 -0.09 -29.16
CA ILE A 275 18.25 -0.29 -30.19
C ILE A 275 18.34 -1.67 -30.84
N ILE A 276 19.55 -2.16 -31.07
CA ILE A 276 19.74 -3.45 -31.73
C ILE A 276 19.27 -4.58 -30.79
N ASP A 277 19.43 -4.43 -29.47
CA ASP A 277 18.87 -5.38 -28.50
C ASP A 277 17.34 -5.36 -28.52
N LEU A 278 16.70 -4.18 -28.69
CA LEU A 278 15.24 -4.08 -28.85
C LEU A 278 14.76 -4.76 -30.14
N ILE A 279 15.50 -4.64 -31.24
CA ILE A 279 15.15 -5.30 -32.51
C ILE A 279 15.36 -6.81 -32.39
N GLU A 280 16.46 -7.24 -31.79
CA GLU A 280 16.73 -8.66 -31.52
C GLU A 280 15.64 -9.27 -30.65
N TRP A 281 15.21 -8.54 -29.60
CA TRP A 281 14.11 -8.95 -28.74
C TRP A 281 12.80 -9.15 -29.52
N GLY A 282 12.40 -8.14 -30.31
CA GLY A 282 11.19 -8.22 -31.15
C GLY A 282 11.24 -9.36 -32.15
N ARG A 283 12.40 -9.63 -32.78
CA ARG A 283 12.59 -10.76 -33.70
C ARG A 283 12.55 -12.12 -32.98
N SER A 284 13.01 -12.17 -31.74
CA SER A 284 13.13 -13.43 -30.97
C SER A 284 11.85 -13.85 -30.27
N GLY A 285 10.93 -12.91 -29.99
CA GLY A 285 9.76 -13.17 -29.14
C GLY A 285 10.14 -13.63 -27.73
N SER A 286 11.29 -13.19 -27.21
CA SER A 286 11.79 -13.63 -25.91
C SER A 286 10.96 -13.03 -24.77
N GLU A 287 10.55 -13.86 -23.80
CA GLU A 287 9.93 -13.38 -22.56
C GLU A 287 10.91 -12.64 -21.64
N GLU A 288 12.23 -12.82 -21.86
CA GLU A 288 13.26 -12.14 -21.06
C GLU A 288 13.38 -10.66 -21.44
N LYS A 289 13.31 -9.78 -20.44
CA LYS A 289 13.45 -8.33 -20.59
C LYS A 289 14.79 -7.97 -21.25
N VAL A 290 14.77 -6.96 -22.12
CA VAL A 290 15.98 -6.43 -22.75
C VAL A 290 16.91 -5.84 -21.69
N GLN A 291 18.21 -6.04 -21.89
CA GLN A 291 19.23 -5.46 -21.01
C GLN A 291 19.11 -3.93 -20.98
N THR A 292 18.85 -3.39 -19.80
CA THR A 292 18.83 -1.94 -19.54
C THR A 292 20.07 -1.53 -18.73
N PHE A 293 20.46 -0.27 -18.90
CA PHE A 293 21.68 0.29 -18.31
C PHE A 293 21.33 1.46 -17.39
N ARG A 294 22.13 1.65 -16.35
CA ARG A 294 21.91 2.70 -15.36
C ARG A 294 22.20 4.07 -15.93
N ASP A 295 23.21 4.15 -16.80
CA ASP A 295 23.62 5.38 -17.44
C ASP A 295 24.14 5.18 -18.88
N VAL A 296 24.43 6.31 -19.53
CA VAL A 296 24.95 6.34 -20.89
C VAL A 296 26.38 5.80 -20.99
N ALA A 297 27.17 5.87 -19.93
CA ALA A 297 28.54 5.38 -19.95
C ALA A 297 28.57 3.84 -20.02
N GLU A 298 27.73 3.18 -19.22
CA GLU A 298 27.50 1.73 -19.28
C GLU A 298 26.98 1.32 -20.66
N LEU A 299 25.94 2.00 -21.19
CA LEU A 299 25.41 1.71 -22.51
C LEU A 299 26.47 1.88 -23.62
N ARG A 300 27.32 2.91 -23.53
CA ARG A 300 28.42 3.14 -24.48
C ARG A 300 29.50 2.07 -24.39
N ALA A 301 29.87 1.66 -23.17
CA ALA A 301 30.84 0.59 -22.96
C ALA A 301 30.34 -0.73 -23.57
N TYR A 302 29.08 -1.08 -23.26
CA TYR A 302 28.40 -2.23 -23.85
C TYR A 302 28.36 -2.17 -25.38
N THR A 303 27.92 -1.04 -25.95
CA THR A 303 27.84 -0.85 -27.41
C THR A 303 29.19 -1.02 -28.09
N LYS A 304 30.27 -0.58 -27.44
CA LYS A 304 31.64 -0.74 -27.95
C LYS A 304 32.11 -2.19 -27.89
N GLU A 305 31.79 -2.88 -26.81
CA GLU A 305 32.12 -4.30 -26.59
C GLU A 305 31.37 -5.21 -27.58
N THR A 306 30.06 -5.03 -27.71
CA THR A 306 29.19 -5.87 -28.54
C THR A 306 29.15 -5.47 -30.01
N ARG A 307 29.72 -4.31 -30.37
CA ARG A 307 29.69 -3.73 -31.72
C ARG A 307 28.26 -3.46 -32.24
N LYS A 308 27.26 -3.40 -31.35
CA LYS A 308 25.87 -3.07 -31.66
C LYS A 308 25.68 -1.56 -31.88
N ILE A 309 26.19 -1.05 -33.00
CA ILE A 309 26.25 0.39 -33.29
C ILE A 309 25.03 0.86 -34.07
N PHE A 310 24.34 1.88 -33.55
CA PHE A 310 23.28 2.61 -34.23
C PHE A 310 23.67 4.10 -34.41
N ARG A 311 23.45 4.66 -35.60
CA ARG A 311 23.86 6.02 -35.99
C ARG A 311 22.79 7.03 -35.55
N ASN A 312 23.24 8.15 -34.98
CA ASN A 312 22.38 9.29 -34.66
C ASN A 312 22.28 10.24 -35.87
N MET A 313 21.20 10.15 -36.65
CA MET A 313 20.88 11.10 -37.73
C MET A 313 19.41 11.54 -37.67
N PHE A 314 19.03 12.37 -36.68
CA PHE A 314 17.69 12.97 -36.67
C PHE A 314 17.72 14.47 -36.36
N ASP A 315 17.84 15.26 -37.43
CA ASP A 315 17.20 16.56 -37.56
C ASP A 315 16.33 16.48 -38.82
N GLN A 316 15.03 16.17 -38.64
CA GLN A 316 13.86 16.69 -39.39
C GLN A 316 12.62 15.79 -39.21
N GLU A 317 11.63 16.38 -38.53
CA GLU A 317 10.18 16.15 -38.59
C GLU A 317 9.59 14.71 -38.47
N GLY A 318 9.13 14.38 -37.25
CA GLY A 318 7.90 13.61 -36.99
C GLY A 318 8.02 12.09 -36.72
N GLY A 319 7.84 11.67 -35.45
CA GLY A 319 7.52 10.27 -35.09
C GLY A 319 8.61 9.44 -34.36
N ASN A 320 8.16 8.39 -33.67
CA ASN A 320 8.68 7.65 -32.49
C ASN A 320 9.95 8.06 -31.69
N VAL A 321 9.71 8.89 -30.66
CA VAL A 321 10.57 9.48 -29.62
C VAL A 321 10.99 8.55 -28.46
N VAL A 322 10.84 7.23 -28.54
CA VAL A 322 11.58 6.31 -27.63
C VAL A 322 13.08 6.62 -27.68
N LEU A 323 13.53 7.01 -28.87
CA LEU A 323 14.85 7.49 -29.22
C LEU A 323 15.14 8.95 -28.84
N ARG A 324 14.20 9.76 -28.33
CA ARG A 324 14.52 11.17 -28.01
C ARG A 324 15.43 11.29 -26.76
N HIS A 325 15.65 10.19 -26.03
CA HIS A 325 16.72 10.09 -25.03
C HIS A 325 18.01 9.42 -25.54
N LEU A 326 17.98 8.62 -26.60
CA LEU A 326 19.20 8.41 -27.42
C LEU A 326 19.67 9.74 -28.04
N LEU A 327 18.74 10.68 -28.28
CA LEU A 327 18.97 11.99 -28.89
C LEU A 327 19.23 13.16 -27.90
N ARG A 328 18.83 13.12 -26.62
CA ARG A 328 19.01 14.28 -25.70
C ARG A 328 20.35 14.35 -24.97
N LYS A 329 21.13 13.27 -24.86
CA LYS A 329 22.42 13.25 -24.09
C LYS A 329 23.70 13.37 -24.92
N ILE A 330 23.62 13.53 -26.24
CA ILE A 330 24.79 13.77 -27.10
C ILE A 330 25.13 15.28 -27.20
N PHE A 331 24.20 16.19 -26.88
CA PHE A 331 24.38 17.65 -27.08
C PHE A 331 24.32 18.54 -25.84
N ARG A 332 24.70 18.04 -24.66
CA ARG A 332 25.19 18.91 -23.57
C ARG A 332 26.29 18.19 -22.78
N GLY A 333 27.54 18.36 -23.21
CA GLY A 333 28.70 17.92 -22.43
C GLY A 333 29.95 17.52 -23.21
N SER A 334 30.42 18.36 -24.13
CA SER A 334 31.85 18.47 -24.43
C SER A 334 32.11 19.96 -24.64
N LEU A 335 33.02 20.49 -23.84
CA LEU A 335 33.44 21.90 -23.76
C LEU A 335 33.68 22.53 -25.13
#